data_AF-A0A935LX31-F1
#
_entry.id   AF-A0A935LX31-F1
#
_cell.length_a   1.000
_cell.length_b   1.000
_cell.length_c   1.000
_cell.angle_alpha   90.00
_cell.angle_beta   90.00
_cell.angle_gamma   90.00
#
_symmetry.space_group_name_H-M   'P 1'
#
loop_
_entity.id
_entity.type
_entity.pdbx_description
1 polymer ?
#
loop_
_entity_poly.entity_id
_entity_poly.type
_entity_poly.pdbx_seq_one_letter_code
_entity_poly.pdbx_strand_id
1 'polypeptide(L)'
;MSIVIVQLLIVVPLYKATSLTVRIDASGVYVRLRPFHFNGRLIPWSEIQTVSIRKVRPIGEFGGWGIRWDLGRKKGYIWNGEQGLELFLTNGKIVVITIMDVEGARQAVNTYVTSGNIP
;
A
#
# COMPACT_ATOMS: atom_id res chain seq x y z
N MET A 1 30.24 -13.89 16.07
CA MET A 1 29.07 -13.99 16.99
C MET A 1 28.45 -12.62 17.32
N SER A 2 29.25 -11.55 17.47
CA SER A 2 28.74 -10.23 17.90
C SER A 2 27.94 -9.42 16.85
N ILE A 3 28.32 -9.48 15.57
CA ILE A 3 27.65 -8.70 14.50
C ILE A 3 26.20 -9.17 14.27
N VAL A 4 25.96 -10.48 14.32
CA VAL A 4 24.63 -11.07 14.10
C VAL A 4 23.65 -10.65 15.21
N ILE A 5 24.11 -10.62 16.46
CA ILE A 5 23.28 -10.20 17.61
C ILE A 5 22.90 -8.72 17.47
N VAL A 6 23.84 -7.86 17.09
CA VAL A 6 23.57 -6.43 16.86
C VAL A 6 22.58 -6.22 15.71
N GLN A 7 22.71 -6.98 14.61
CA GLN A 7 21.73 -6.93 13.52
C GLN A 7 20.34 -7.36 13.97
N LEU A 8 20.22 -8.45 14.74
CA LEU A 8 18.93 -8.92 15.26
C LEU A 8 18.28 -7.90 16.20
N LEU A 9 19.08 -7.22 17.04
CA LEU A 9 18.61 -6.14 17.91
C LEU A 9 18.11 -4.91 17.16
N ILE A 10 18.47 -4.72 15.89
CA ILE A 10 17.97 -3.62 15.06
C ILE A 10 16.79 -4.09 14.21
N VAL A 11 16.91 -5.25 13.56
CA VAL A 11 15.93 -5.76 12.60
C VAL A 11 14.62 -6.15 13.28
N VAL A 12 14.67 -6.83 14.43
CA VAL A 12 13.46 -7.31 15.12
C VAL A 12 12.60 -6.15 15.63
N PRO A 13 13.15 -5.13 16.34
CA PRO A 13 12.36 -3.98 16.74
C PRO A 13 11.86 -3.17 15.55
N LEU A 14 12.68 -2.99 14.51
CA LEU A 14 12.26 -2.27 13.31
C LEU A 14 11.09 -2.97 12.62
N TYR A 15 11.14 -4.30 12.50
CA TYR A 15 10.04 -5.09 11.95
C TYR A 15 8.76 -4.93 12.78
N LYS A 16 8.85 -5.05 14.12
CA LYS A 16 7.69 -4.87 15.01
C LYS A 16 7.13 -3.45 15.01
N ALA A 17 7.99 -2.44 14.86
CA ALA A 17 7.59 -1.04 14.77
C ALA A 17 6.98 -0.69 13.40
N THR A 18 7.14 -1.56 12.40
CA THR A 18 6.65 -1.29 11.06
C THR A 18 5.18 -1.62 10.94
N SER A 19 4.39 -0.62 10.58
CA SER A 19 2.94 -0.74 10.41
C SER A 19 2.50 -0.02 9.16
N LEU A 20 1.68 -0.68 8.34
CA LEU A 20 1.03 -0.08 7.19
C LEU A 20 -0.40 0.31 7.56
N THR A 21 -0.67 1.61 7.54
CA THR A 21 -2.01 2.17 7.71
C THR A 21 -2.57 2.52 6.35
N VAL A 22 -3.77 2.03 6.07
CA VAL A 22 -4.55 2.34 4.87
C VAL A 22 -5.88 2.92 5.34
N ARG A 23 -6.29 4.04 4.75
CA ARG A 23 -7.56 4.70 5.07
C ARG A 23 -8.18 5.17 3.77
N ILE A 24 -9.45 4.81 3.56
CA ILE A 24 -10.21 5.13 2.35
C ILE A 24 -11.40 5.99 2.82
N ASP A 25 -11.48 7.22 2.34
CA ASP A 25 -12.51 8.18 2.74
C ASP A 25 -12.89 9.09 1.56
N ALA A 26 -13.71 10.11 1.80
CA ALA A 26 -14.14 11.07 0.78
C ALA A 26 -12.99 11.87 0.14
N SER A 27 -11.81 11.96 0.78
CA SER A 27 -10.64 12.66 0.22
C SER A 27 -9.82 11.79 -0.72
N GLY A 28 -9.88 10.46 -0.59
CA GLY A 28 -9.14 9.52 -1.41
C GLY A 28 -8.62 8.32 -0.65
N VAL A 29 -7.51 7.76 -1.14
CA VAL A 29 -6.80 6.65 -0.50
C VAL A 29 -5.55 7.17 0.18
N TYR A 30 -5.54 7.12 1.51
CA TYR A 30 -4.38 7.46 2.33
C TYR A 30 -3.58 6.21 2.69
N VAL A 31 -2.25 6.31 2.56
CA VAL A 31 -1.31 5.24 2.91
C VAL A 31 -0.14 5.76 3.74
N ARG A 32 0.17 5.06 4.83
CA ARG A 32 1.35 5.36 5.67
C ARG A 32 2.04 4.10 6.14
N LEU A 33 3.32 3.95 5.81
CA LEU A 33 4.17 2.90 6.34
C LEU A 33 5.09 3.49 7.44
N ARG A 34 4.72 3.35 8.71
CA ARG A 34 5.63 3.72 9.82
C ARG A 34 6.72 2.65 9.95
N PRO A 35 7.94 2.98 10.42
CA PRO A 35 8.47 4.33 10.66
C PRO A 35 9.03 5.02 9.41
N PHE A 36 8.99 4.37 8.24
CA PHE A 36 9.61 4.85 7.00
C PHE A 36 8.95 6.10 6.38
N HIS A 37 7.68 6.36 6.67
CA HIS A 37 6.96 7.59 6.32
C HIS A 37 6.92 8.57 7.52
N PHE A 38 7.64 9.68 7.40
CA PHE A 38 7.44 10.85 8.26
C PHE A 38 6.01 11.37 8.14
N ASN A 39 5.56 11.61 6.90
CA ASN A 39 4.17 11.89 6.55
C ASN A 39 3.66 10.81 5.59
N GLY A 40 2.43 10.35 5.81
CA GLY A 40 1.78 9.46 4.86
C GLY A 40 1.44 10.17 3.55
N ARG A 41 1.02 9.40 2.55
CA ARG A 41 0.61 9.91 1.24
C ARG A 41 -0.90 9.79 1.09
N LEU A 42 -1.56 10.89 0.76
CA LEU A 42 -2.92 10.88 0.23
C LEU A 42 -2.84 10.75 -1.29
N ILE A 43 -3.67 9.88 -1.86
CA ILE A 43 -3.90 9.75 -3.30
C ILE A 43 -5.36 10.18 -3.50
N PRO A 44 -5.62 11.41 -3.97
CA PRO A 44 -6.96 11.92 -4.15
C PRO A 44 -7.74 11.08 -5.16
N TRP A 45 -9.07 11.03 -5.00
CA TRP A 45 -9.94 10.39 -5.98
C TRP A 45 -9.73 10.95 -7.40
N SER A 46 -9.51 12.25 -7.55
CA SER A 46 -9.21 12.90 -8.83
C SER A 46 -7.93 12.41 -9.54
N GLU A 47 -7.00 11.79 -8.82
CA GLU A 47 -5.80 11.16 -9.40
C GLU A 47 -6.02 9.70 -9.77
N ILE A 48 -7.11 9.07 -9.34
CA ILE A 48 -7.38 7.65 -9.51
C ILE A 48 -8.37 7.50 -10.68
N GLN A 49 -8.02 6.67 -11.65
CA GLN A 49 -8.85 6.33 -12.79
C GLN A 49 -9.69 5.07 -12.52
N THR A 50 -9.09 4.04 -11.92
CA THR A 50 -9.78 2.81 -11.53
C THR A 50 -9.13 2.20 -10.29
N VAL A 51 -9.94 1.44 -9.55
CA VAL A 51 -9.52 0.71 -8.36
C VAL A 51 -9.86 -0.77 -8.52
N SER A 52 -8.90 -1.64 -8.20
CA SER A 52 -9.11 -3.08 -8.17
C SER A 52 -8.59 -3.67 -6.88
N ILE A 53 -9.25 -4.73 -6.40
CA ILE A 53 -8.76 -5.54 -5.29
C ILE A 53 -8.32 -6.87 -5.86
N ARG A 54 -7.05 -7.24 -5.64
CA ARG A 54 -6.49 -8.49 -6.13
C ARG A 54 -5.50 -9.12 -5.18
N LYS A 55 -5.20 -10.40 -5.42
CA LYS A 55 -4.10 -11.08 -4.74
C LYS A 55 -2.76 -10.47 -5.17
N VAL A 56 -1.87 -10.26 -4.21
CA VAL A 56 -0.53 -9.70 -4.38
C VAL A 56 0.51 -10.73 -3.92
N ARG A 57 1.59 -10.88 -4.69
CA ARG A 57 2.75 -11.69 -4.33
C ARG A 57 3.96 -10.78 -4.05
N PRO A 58 4.25 -10.43 -2.78
CA PRO A 58 5.31 -9.48 -2.42
C PRO A 58 6.68 -9.76 -3.06
N ILE A 59 7.14 -11.02 -2.98
CA ILE A 59 8.46 -11.41 -3.51
C ILE A 59 8.46 -11.42 -5.04
N GLY A 60 7.47 -12.07 -5.65
CA GLY A 60 7.42 -12.26 -7.10
C GLY A 60 7.09 -11.00 -7.91
N GLU A 61 6.38 -10.03 -7.32
CA GLU A 61 5.95 -8.82 -8.03
C GLU A 61 6.72 -7.56 -7.63
N PHE A 62 7.27 -7.51 -6.40
CA PHE A 62 7.88 -6.29 -5.85
C PHE A 62 9.27 -6.51 -5.26
N GLY A 63 9.81 -7.74 -5.33
CA GLY A 63 11.14 -8.05 -4.77
C GLY A 63 11.20 -7.94 -3.25
N GLY A 64 10.08 -8.08 -2.55
CA GLY A 64 10.01 -8.11 -1.09
C GLY A 64 9.04 -7.08 -0.49
N TRP A 65 9.23 -6.78 0.80
CA TRP A 65 8.34 -5.93 1.60
C TRP A 65 8.88 -4.51 1.81
N GLY A 66 7.98 -3.58 2.09
CA GLY A 66 8.23 -2.17 2.33
C GLY A 66 7.68 -1.30 1.21
N ILE A 67 8.27 -0.11 1.07
CA ILE A 67 7.99 0.79 -0.05
C ILE A 67 8.85 0.34 -1.22
N ARG A 68 8.21 0.10 -2.37
CA ARG A 68 8.83 -0.41 -3.59
C ARG A 68 8.44 0.47 -4.76
N TRP A 69 9.35 0.63 -5.70
CA TRP A 69 9.10 1.30 -6.97
C TRP A 69 9.83 0.53 -8.06
N ASP A 70 9.19 0.44 -9.22
CA ASP A 70 9.82 -0.06 -10.45
C ASP A 70 10.41 1.13 -11.24
N LEU A 71 10.72 0.95 -12.53
CA LEU A 71 11.18 1.92 -13.55
C LEU A 71 10.25 3.14 -13.78
N GLY A 72 9.63 3.66 -12.73
CA GLY A 72 8.80 4.87 -12.72
C GLY A 72 7.30 4.64 -12.91
N ARG A 73 6.87 3.41 -13.23
CA ARG A 73 5.46 3.11 -13.57
C ARG A 73 4.64 2.53 -12.42
N LYS A 74 5.26 1.72 -11.55
CA LYS A 74 4.55 1.01 -10.46
C LYS A 74 5.17 1.34 -9.11
N LYS A 75 4.35 1.67 -8.13
CA LYS A 75 4.74 1.86 -6.72
C LYS A 75 3.99 0.88 -5.83
N GLY A 76 4.69 0.18 -4.96
CA GLY A 76 4.15 -0.75 -3.98
C GLY A 76 4.31 -0.24 -2.56
N TYR A 77 3.26 -0.34 -1.75
CA TYR A 77 3.29 -0.26 -0.29
C TYR A 77 2.94 -1.65 0.22
N ILE A 78 3.96 -2.49 0.37
CA ILE A 78 3.81 -3.93 0.52
C ILE A 78 4.22 -4.32 1.93
N TRP A 79 3.26 -4.50 2.81
CA TRP A 79 3.52 -4.86 4.19
C TRP A 79 2.34 -5.66 4.72
N ASN A 80 2.61 -6.90 5.15
CA ASN A 80 1.66 -7.83 5.76
C ASN A 80 0.31 -7.94 5.00
N GLY A 81 0.11 -9.04 4.30
CA GLY A 81 -1.14 -9.32 3.59
C GLY A 81 -0.91 -9.94 2.22
N GLU A 82 -1.87 -10.76 1.79
CA GLU A 82 -1.86 -11.41 0.48
C GLU A 82 -2.77 -10.71 -0.53
N GLN A 83 -3.56 -9.73 -0.09
CA GLN A 83 -4.49 -8.98 -0.91
C GLN A 83 -4.00 -7.54 -1.01
N GLY A 84 -4.31 -6.87 -2.11
CA GLY A 84 -3.90 -5.50 -2.34
C GLY A 84 -4.93 -4.69 -3.12
N LEU A 85 -4.97 -3.41 -2.77
CA LEU A 85 -5.66 -2.36 -3.48
C LEU A 85 -4.74 -1.85 -4.58
N GLU A 86 -5.10 -2.07 -5.84
CA GLU A 86 -4.39 -1.61 -7.02
C GLU A 86 -5.12 -0.40 -7.62
N LEU A 87 -4.46 0.74 -7.57
CA LEU A 87 -4.93 2.03 -8.05
C LEU A 87 -4.26 2.33 -9.38
N PHE A 88 -5.04 2.44 -10.44
CA PHE A 88 -4.58 2.95 -11.72
C PHE A 88 -4.78 4.47 -11.70
N LEU A 89 -3.69 5.22 -11.83
CA LEU A 89 -3.73 6.67 -11.77
C LEU A 89 -3.95 7.28 -13.15
N THR A 90 -4.52 8.48 -13.20
CA THR A 90 -4.80 9.23 -14.43
C THR A 90 -3.53 9.56 -15.24
N ASN A 91 -2.37 9.60 -14.59
CA ASN A 91 -1.07 9.79 -15.24
C ASN A 91 -0.41 8.48 -15.76
N GLY A 92 -1.15 7.36 -15.77
CA GLY A 92 -0.67 6.07 -16.24
C GLY A 92 0.24 5.31 -15.26
N LYS A 93 0.43 5.82 -14.04
CA LYS A 93 1.15 5.12 -12.97
C LYS A 93 0.20 4.20 -12.20
N ILE A 94 0.77 3.18 -11.58
CA ILE A 94 0.05 2.20 -10.77
C ILE A 94 0.55 2.27 -9.33
N VAL A 95 -0.37 2.29 -8.37
CA VAL A 95 -0.04 2.17 -6.94
C VAL A 95 -0.71 0.92 -6.39
N VAL A 96 0.07 0.04 -5.78
CA VAL A 96 -0.42 -1.16 -5.10
C VAL A 96 -0.18 -1.03 -3.61
N ILE A 97 -1.21 -1.26 -2.80
CA ILE A 97 -1.15 -1.16 -1.34
C ILE A 97 -1.68 -2.48 -0.78
N THR A 98 -0.89 -3.22 0.00
CA THR A 98 -1.41 -4.43 0.64
C THR A 98 -2.44 -4.07 1.72
N ILE A 99 -3.47 -4.90 1.83
CA ILE A 99 -4.57 -4.73 2.78
C ILE A 99 -4.79 -6.04 3.55
N MET A 100 -5.19 -5.91 4.81
CA MET A 100 -5.53 -7.04 5.69
C MET A 100 -7.05 -7.24 5.77
N ASP A 101 -7.82 -6.14 5.78
CA ASP A 101 -9.28 -6.14 5.78
C ASP A 101 -9.82 -5.92 4.36
N VAL A 102 -10.03 -7.03 3.66
CA VAL A 102 -10.47 -7.04 2.25
C VAL A 102 -11.91 -6.54 2.13
N GLU A 103 -12.79 -6.95 3.04
CA GLU A 103 -14.21 -6.62 2.98
C GLU A 103 -14.45 -5.17 3.37
N GLY A 104 -13.78 -4.66 4.41
CA GLY A 104 -13.83 -3.23 4.74
C GLY A 104 -13.29 -2.35 3.60
N ALA A 105 -12.20 -2.76 2.95
CA ALA A 105 -11.69 -2.06 1.77
C ALA A 105 -12.68 -2.09 0.60
N ARG A 106 -13.29 -3.25 0.33
CA ARG A 106 -14.30 -3.40 -0.75
C ARG A 106 -15.51 -2.52 -0.51
N GLN A 107 -16.03 -2.49 0.70
CA GLN A 107 -17.16 -1.64 1.07
C GLN A 107 -16.80 -0.16 0.88
N ALA A 108 -15.65 0.28 1.41
CA ALA A 108 -15.21 1.65 1.27
C ALA A 108 -15.02 2.05 -0.21
N VAL A 109 -14.40 1.20 -1.03
CA VAL A 109 -14.27 1.44 -2.47
C VAL A 109 -15.63 1.54 -3.14
N ASN A 110 -16.58 0.64 -2.85
CA ASN A 110 -17.91 0.69 -3.45
C ASN A 110 -18.70 1.95 -3.08
N THR A 111 -18.49 2.48 -1.88
CA THR A 111 -19.09 3.75 -1.43
C THR A 111 -18.61 4.94 -2.25
N TYR A 112 -17.34 4.93 -2.69
CA TYR A 112 -16.74 6.07 -3.40
C TYR A 112 -16.53 5.83 -4.90
N VAL A 113 -16.71 4.62 -5.43
CA VAL A 113 -16.43 4.28 -6.85
C VAL A 113 -17.72 3.83 -7.58
N THR A 114 -18.89 4.18 -7.07
CA THR A 114 -20.17 3.64 -7.56
C THR A 114 -20.36 3.89 -9.07
N SER A 115 -20.50 2.79 -9.82
CA SER A 115 -20.89 2.76 -11.25
C SER A 115 -19.99 3.54 -12.23
N GLY A 116 -18.68 3.39 -12.11
CA GLY A 116 -17.73 3.81 -13.15
C GLY A 116 -17.32 5.28 -13.12
N ASN A 117 -17.78 6.05 -12.13
CA ASN A 117 -17.26 7.38 -11.84
C ASN A 117 -16.60 7.39 -10.47
N ILE A 118 -15.32 7.72 -10.45
CA ILE A 118 -14.61 8.15 -9.26
C ILE A 118 -14.97 9.64 -9.07
N PRO A 119 -15.36 10.08 -7.87
CA PRO A 119 -15.82 11.44 -7.60
C PRO A 119 -14.79 12.52 -7.93
#